data_AF-A0AAV0BXT5-F1
#
_entry.id   AF-A0AAV0BXT5-F1
#
_cell.length_a   1.000
_cell.length_b   1.000
_cell.length_c   1.000
_cell.angle_alpha   90.00
_cell.angle_beta   90.00
_cell.angle_gamma   90.00
#
_symmetry.space_group_name_H-M   'P 1'
#
loop_
_entity.id
_entity.type
_entity.pdbx_description
1 polymer ?
#
loop_
_entity_poly.entity_id
_entity_poly.type
_entity_poly.pdbx_seq_one_letter_code
_entity_poly.pdbx_strand_id
1 'polypeptide(L)'
;MAQVPEYPSKLFFYCEVEPGNGGETPIVLSHVVYEKMKSKYPEFVQRLEKDGLIYTRVLGEEDNPLSAIGRGWKSTFLTSDKSVAEERGAELGMKLEWLEDGVKTIMGPIPAIKSDHIRQRKIWFNSMAAAYTGWEDARNDPKKAVTFGDGSALPAEIIHDCVKILEAESVAVPWKRGDVLLIDNLAVLHSRRPFNPPRRVLASLCK
;
A
#
# COMPACT_ATOMS: atom_id res chain seq x y z
N MET A 1 -3.99 -3.61 -1.84
CA MET A 1 -5.13 -4.05 -0.99
C MET A 1 -4.61 -4.45 0.40
N ALA A 2 -3.69 -3.71 1.02
CA ALA A 2 -3.19 -4.06 2.36
C ALA A 2 -4.16 -3.59 3.47
N GLN A 3 -4.98 -2.60 3.14
CA GLN A 3 -5.91 -1.88 4.00
C GLN A 3 -7.33 -2.46 4.01
N VAL A 4 -7.66 -3.37 3.09
CA VAL A 4 -9.01 -3.92 3.01
C VAL A 4 -9.14 -5.16 3.90
N PRO A 5 -10.33 -5.43 4.47
CA PRO A 5 -10.55 -6.61 5.30
C PRO A 5 -10.26 -7.92 4.56
N GLU A 6 -10.75 -8.01 3.32
CA GLU A 6 -10.49 -9.13 2.42
C GLU A 6 -9.43 -8.73 1.39
N TYR A 7 -8.24 -9.30 1.55
CA TYR A 7 -7.11 -9.07 0.66
C TYR A 7 -6.71 -10.38 -0.04
N PRO A 8 -6.14 -10.30 -1.25
CA PRO A 8 -5.77 -11.51 -1.99
C PRO A 8 -4.77 -12.35 -1.20
N SER A 9 -4.96 -13.67 -1.13
CA SER A 9 -3.95 -14.54 -0.52
C SER A 9 -2.68 -14.63 -1.38
N LYS A 10 -2.88 -14.60 -2.71
CA LYS A 10 -1.84 -14.69 -3.74
C LYS A 10 -2.22 -13.77 -4.90
N LEU A 11 -1.23 -13.43 -5.72
CA LEU A 11 -1.47 -12.78 -7.00
C LEU A 11 -0.49 -13.27 -8.06
N PHE A 12 -0.91 -13.14 -9.31
CA PHE A 12 -0.08 -13.37 -10.47
C PHE A 12 0.20 -12.07 -11.20
N PHE A 13 1.41 -11.93 -11.74
CA PHE A 13 1.74 -10.96 -12.78
C PHE A 13 2.17 -11.70 -14.05
N TYR A 14 1.73 -11.23 -15.21
CA TYR A 14 2.06 -11.81 -16.52
C TYR A 14 2.55 -10.71 -17.47
N CYS A 15 3.73 -10.88 -18.05
CA CYS A 15 4.26 -9.94 -19.04
C CYS A 15 3.80 -10.30 -20.45
N GLU A 16 2.86 -9.53 -20.99
CA GLU A 16 2.36 -9.69 -22.35
C GLU A 16 3.19 -8.88 -23.35
N VAL A 17 3.64 -7.69 -22.94
CA VAL A 17 4.52 -6.80 -23.71
C VAL A 17 5.65 -6.33 -22.81
N GLU A 18 6.89 -6.65 -23.20
CA GLU A 18 8.11 -6.23 -22.51
C GLU A 18 8.21 -4.70 -22.44
N PRO A 19 8.72 -4.16 -21.31
CA PRO A 19 9.04 -2.74 -21.24
C PRO A 19 10.18 -2.38 -22.19
N GLY A 20 10.12 -1.21 -22.83
CA GLY A 20 11.25 -0.71 -23.65
C GLY A 20 12.52 -0.48 -22.83
N ASN A 21 12.38 0.01 -21.60
CA ASN A 21 13.43 0.10 -20.57
C ASN A 21 12.76 0.17 -19.17
N GLY A 22 13.39 -0.43 -18.16
CA GLY A 22 12.93 -0.41 -16.77
C GLY A 22 11.63 -1.21 -16.58
N GLY A 23 10.72 -0.71 -15.75
CA GLY A 23 9.38 -1.27 -15.62
C GLY A 23 9.32 -2.65 -14.97
N GLU A 24 10.40 -3.07 -14.31
CA GLU A 24 10.42 -4.23 -13.45
C GLU A 24 9.34 -4.11 -12.36
N THR A 25 8.96 -5.26 -11.83
CA THR A 25 8.13 -5.36 -10.62
C THR A 25 9.03 -5.84 -9.48
N PRO A 26 9.75 -4.95 -8.78
CA PRO A 26 10.55 -5.37 -7.64
C PRO A 26 9.67 -6.03 -6.59
N ILE A 27 10.19 -7.11 -6.02
CA ILE A 27 9.56 -7.86 -4.93
C ILE A 27 10.50 -7.94 -3.73
N VAL A 28 9.95 -7.89 -2.53
CA VAL A 28 10.72 -7.94 -1.29
C VAL A 28 10.00 -8.78 -0.24
N LEU A 29 10.75 -9.55 0.54
CA LEU A 29 10.23 -10.44 1.56
C LEU A 29 9.78 -9.65 2.80
N SER A 30 8.49 -9.71 3.10
CA SER A 30 7.84 -8.95 4.17
C SER A 30 8.39 -9.26 5.57
N HIS A 31 8.70 -10.53 5.86
CA HIS A 31 9.29 -10.93 7.13
C HIS A 31 10.72 -10.42 7.32
N VAL A 32 11.51 -10.33 6.25
CA VAL A 32 12.88 -9.79 6.31
C VAL A 32 12.85 -8.31 6.66
N VAL A 33 11.92 -7.57 6.06
CA VAL A 33 11.69 -6.16 6.41
C VAL A 33 11.30 -6.02 7.88
N TYR A 34 10.39 -6.88 8.38
CA TYR A 34 10.03 -6.91 9.79
C TYR A 34 11.23 -7.15 10.70
N GLU A 35 12.03 -8.18 10.43
CA GLU A 35 13.20 -8.54 11.24
C GLU A 35 14.23 -7.41 11.27
N LYS A 36 14.54 -6.80 10.12
CA LYS A 36 15.49 -5.68 10.03
C LYS A 36 14.96 -4.43 10.73
N MET A 37 13.68 -4.09 10.54
CA MET A 37 13.06 -2.95 11.24
C MET A 37 13.04 -3.18 12.75
N LYS A 38 12.70 -4.38 13.22
CA LYS A 38 12.69 -4.71 14.64
C LYS A 38 14.09 -4.68 15.25
N SER A 39 15.08 -5.20 14.54
CA SER A 39 16.47 -5.18 14.99
C SER A 39 17.03 -3.76 15.09
N LYS A 40 16.64 -2.87 14.16
CA LYS A 40 17.17 -1.51 14.08
C LYS A 40 16.40 -0.51 14.95
N TYR A 41 15.08 -0.66 15.04
CA TYR A 41 14.17 0.23 15.75
C TYR A 41 13.16 -0.55 16.61
N PRO A 42 13.61 -1.27 17.65
CA PRO A 42 12.76 -2.17 18.43
C PRO A 42 11.57 -1.45 19.08
N GLU A 43 11.78 -0.25 19.65
CA GLU A 43 10.72 0.53 20.29
C GLU A 43 9.66 1.02 19.29
N PHE A 44 10.10 1.45 18.10
CA PHE A 44 9.21 1.84 17.02
C PHE A 44 8.32 0.68 16.58
N VAL A 45 8.91 -0.50 16.37
CA VAL A 45 8.15 -1.70 15.99
C VAL A 45 7.22 -2.15 17.11
N GLN A 46 7.66 -2.10 18.37
CA GLN A 46 6.78 -2.40 19.51
C GLN A 46 5.57 -1.47 19.56
N ARG A 47 5.78 -0.18 19.30
CA ARG A 47 4.69 0.79 19.22
C ARG A 47 3.75 0.52 18.05
N LEU A 48 4.29 0.17 16.87
CA LEU A 48 3.48 -0.25 15.73
C LEU A 48 2.63 -1.50 16.01
N GLU A 49 3.18 -2.47 16.75
CA GLU A 49 2.45 -3.68 17.14
C GLU A 49 1.33 -3.39 18.15
N LYS A 50 1.53 -2.40 19.03
CA LYS A 50 0.56 -2.01 20.06
C LYS A 50 -0.53 -1.09 19.51
N ASP A 51 -0.13 -0.01 18.86
CA ASP A 51 -1.02 1.09 18.50
C ASP A 51 -1.55 0.94 17.07
N GLY A 52 -0.82 0.27 16.18
CA GLY A 52 -1.15 0.19 14.76
C GLY A 52 -0.95 1.52 14.03
N LEU A 53 -1.68 1.70 12.93
CA LEU A 53 -1.60 2.88 12.07
C LEU A 53 -3.00 3.41 11.74
N ILE A 54 -3.09 4.73 11.55
CA ILE A 54 -4.23 5.39 10.92
C ILE A 54 -3.79 5.89 9.54
N TYR A 55 -4.61 5.63 8.53
CA TYR A 55 -4.46 6.14 7.18
C TYR A 55 -5.52 7.20 6.89
N THR A 56 -5.08 8.35 6.40
CA THR A 56 -5.97 9.43 5.97
C THR A 56 -5.73 9.74 4.50
N ARG A 57 -6.79 9.86 3.71
CA ARG A 57 -6.69 10.21 2.29
C ARG A 57 -7.86 11.07 1.85
N VAL A 58 -7.58 12.06 1.02
CA VAL A 58 -8.60 12.92 0.40
C VAL A 58 -8.78 12.49 -1.06
N LEU A 59 -9.97 12.00 -1.37
CA LEU A 59 -10.38 11.59 -2.70
C LEU A 59 -11.22 12.69 -3.32
N GLY A 60 -10.90 13.08 -4.56
CA GLY A 60 -11.78 13.92 -5.37
C GLY A 60 -13.03 13.16 -5.80
N GLU A 61 -13.95 13.86 -6.47
CA GLU A 61 -15.15 13.23 -7.03
C GLU A 61 -14.84 12.22 -8.13
N GLU A 62 -14.03 12.65 -9.10
CA GLU A 62 -13.65 11.89 -10.29
C GLU A 62 -12.17 11.44 -10.26
N ASP A 63 -11.82 10.52 -11.15
CA ASP A 63 -10.45 10.02 -11.30
C ASP A 63 -9.52 11.08 -11.92
N ASN A 64 -8.34 11.25 -11.34
CA ASN A 64 -7.25 12.07 -11.86
C ASN A 64 -6.08 11.19 -12.34
N PRO A 65 -5.87 11.03 -13.66
CA PRO A 65 -4.81 10.17 -14.18
C PRO A 65 -3.39 10.71 -13.94
N LEU A 66 -3.25 11.98 -13.55
CA LEU A 66 -1.95 12.60 -13.26
C LEU A 66 -1.47 12.38 -11.81
N SER A 67 -2.33 11.88 -10.93
CA SER A 67 -1.99 11.60 -9.53
C SER A 67 -1.75 10.10 -9.32
N ALA A 68 -0.66 9.75 -8.62
CA ALA A 68 -0.36 8.37 -8.22
C ALA A 68 -1.46 7.75 -7.34
N ILE A 69 -2.25 8.61 -6.70
CA ILE A 69 -3.37 8.27 -5.84
C ILE A 69 -4.69 8.89 -6.36
N GLY A 70 -4.77 9.17 -7.66
CA GLY A 70 -5.83 9.98 -8.24
C GLY A 70 -7.21 9.36 -8.35
N ARG A 71 -7.43 8.11 -7.93
CA ARG A 71 -8.77 7.49 -7.97
C ARG A 71 -9.77 8.29 -7.12
N GLY A 72 -10.89 8.70 -7.71
CA GLY A 72 -11.96 9.44 -7.05
C GLY A 72 -12.82 8.55 -6.17
N TRP A 73 -13.69 9.15 -5.35
CA TRP A 73 -14.55 8.39 -4.46
C TRP A 73 -15.60 7.58 -5.21
N LYS A 74 -16.11 8.08 -6.35
CA LYS A 74 -17.08 7.34 -7.15
C LYS A 74 -16.52 6.03 -7.67
N SER A 75 -15.29 6.05 -8.20
CA SER A 75 -14.55 4.86 -8.65
C SER A 75 -14.01 4.00 -7.50
N THR A 76 -13.85 4.56 -6.30
CA THR A 76 -13.40 3.81 -5.11
C THR A 76 -14.54 3.02 -4.50
N PHE A 77 -15.69 3.66 -4.33
CA PHE A 77 -16.87 3.06 -3.71
C PHE A 77 -17.87 2.52 -4.74
N LEU A 78 -17.59 2.64 -6.04
CA LEU A 78 -18.40 2.15 -7.16
C LEU A 78 -19.86 2.68 -7.13
N THR A 79 -20.03 3.95 -6.80
CA THR A 79 -21.34 4.60 -6.67
C THR A 79 -21.21 6.11 -6.87
N SER A 80 -22.30 6.78 -7.28
CA SER A 80 -22.41 8.24 -7.28
C SER A 80 -23.30 8.78 -6.15
N ASP A 81 -23.79 7.90 -5.27
CA ASP A 81 -24.59 8.25 -4.10
C ASP A 81 -23.71 8.30 -2.84
N LYS A 82 -23.76 9.43 -2.11
CA LYS A 82 -22.95 9.66 -0.90
C LYS A 82 -23.32 8.71 0.23
N SER A 83 -24.59 8.44 0.45
CA SER A 83 -25.05 7.53 1.50
C SER A 83 -24.60 6.09 1.22
N VAL A 84 -24.65 5.66 -0.04
CA VAL A 84 -24.14 4.33 -0.46
C VAL A 84 -22.62 4.26 -0.32
N ALA A 85 -21.90 5.37 -0.57
CA ALA A 85 -20.45 5.43 -0.36
C ALA A 85 -20.08 5.34 1.12
N GLU A 86 -20.87 5.95 2.01
CA GLU A 86 -20.70 5.84 3.47
C GLU A 86 -20.94 4.41 3.97
N GLU A 87 -21.99 3.74 3.50
CA GLU A 87 -22.28 2.33 3.81
C GLU A 87 -21.11 1.42 3.41
N ARG A 88 -20.66 1.51 2.15
CA ARG A 88 -19.53 0.73 1.63
C ARG A 88 -18.21 1.12 2.31
N GLY A 89 -18.04 2.38 2.67
CA GLY A 89 -16.91 2.85 3.45
C GLY A 89 -16.87 2.19 4.83
N ALA A 90 -18.00 2.12 5.52
CA ALA A 90 -18.13 1.48 6.82
C ALA A 90 -17.85 -0.03 6.75
N GLU A 91 -18.33 -0.73 5.71
CA GLU A 91 -18.00 -2.14 5.45
C GLU A 91 -16.49 -2.38 5.29
N LEU A 92 -15.77 -1.40 4.72
CA LEU A 92 -14.31 -1.43 4.58
C LEU A 92 -13.56 -0.94 5.83
N GLY A 93 -14.27 -0.59 6.92
CA GLY A 93 -13.67 -0.05 8.14
C GLY A 93 -13.14 1.38 7.98
N MET A 94 -13.73 2.16 7.07
CA MET A 94 -13.39 3.55 6.81
C MET A 94 -14.48 4.49 7.33
N LYS A 95 -14.07 5.60 7.95
CA LYS A 95 -14.91 6.77 8.18
C LYS A 95 -14.78 7.73 7.00
N LEU A 96 -15.90 8.23 6.48
CA LEU A 96 -15.94 9.26 5.45
C LEU A 96 -16.32 10.62 6.09
N GLU A 97 -15.59 11.66 5.70
CA GLU A 97 -15.86 13.05 6.06
C GLU A 97 -15.98 13.85 4.75
N TRP A 98 -17.21 14.20 4.36
CA TRP A 98 -17.46 14.92 3.11
C TRP A 98 -16.89 16.34 3.16
N LEU A 99 -16.26 16.73 2.07
CA LEU A 99 -15.73 18.08 1.81
C LEU A 99 -16.55 18.72 0.68
N GLU A 100 -16.25 19.99 0.36
CA GLU A 100 -16.91 20.71 -0.74
C GLU A 100 -16.64 20.04 -2.11
N ASP A 101 -15.41 19.60 -2.35
CA ASP A 101 -14.92 19.08 -3.63
C ASP A 101 -14.44 17.61 -3.57
N GLY A 102 -14.83 16.87 -2.53
CA GLY A 102 -14.40 15.49 -2.36
C GLY A 102 -14.80 14.87 -1.03
N VAL A 103 -14.03 13.87 -0.60
CA VAL A 103 -14.23 13.17 0.67
C VAL A 103 -12.90 12.81 1.28
N LYS A 104 -12.76 13.06 2.59
CA LYS A 104 -11.66 12.57 3.39
C LYS A 104 -12.04 11.20 3.96
N THR A 105 -11.25 10.19 3.65
CA THR A 105 -11.36 8.85 4.22
C THR A 105 -10.36 8.69 5.35
N ILE A 106 -10.80 8.08 6.45
CA ILE A 106 -9.98 7.76 7.62
C ILE A 106 -10.14 6.28 7.90
N MET A 107 -9.05 5.54 7.93
CA MET A 107 -9.03 4.12 8.27
C MET A 107 -8.07 3.86 9.42
N GLY A 108 -8.56 3.19 10.46
CA GLY A 108 -7.74 2.73 11.58
C GLY A 108 -8.29 3.16 12.94
N PRO A 109 -7.58 2.80 14.02
CA PRO A 109 -6.28 2.11 14.00
C PRO A 109 -6.35 0.68 13.45
N ILE A 110 -5.47 0.33 12.51
CA ILE A 110 -5.31 -1.04 11.99
C ILE A 110 -3.90 -1.59 12.26
N PRO A 111 -3.74 -2.91 12.40
CA PRO A 111 -2.42 -3.51 12.66
C PRO A 111 -1.40 -3.18 11.56
N ALA A 112 -0.22 -2.72 11.96
CA ALA A 112 0.90 -2.52 11.04
C ALA A 112 1.70 -3.81 10.79
N ILE A 113 1.67 -4.73 11.76
CA ILE A 113 2.36 -6.02 11.73
C ILE A 113 1.30 -7.11 11.80
N LYS A 114 1.37 -8.08 10.87
CA LYS A 114 0.50 -9.27 10.89
C LYS A 114 1.34 -10.52 11.18
N SER A 115 0.65 -11.62 11.48
CA SER A 115 1.25 -12.95 11.61
C SER A 115 0.91 -13.80 10.38
N ASP A 116 1.93 -14.33 9.71
CA ASP A 116 1.79 -15.41 8.74
C ASP A 116 1.73 -16.73 9.53
N HIS A 117 0.52 -17.26 9.72
CA HIS A 117 0.28 -18.49 10.47
C HIS A 117 0.74 -19.76 9.72
N ILE A 118 0.91 -19.71 8.39
CA ILE A 118 1.41 -20.87 7.64
C ILE A 118 2.91 -21.03 7.92
N ARG A 119 3.63 -19.91 8.00
CA ARG A 119 5.10 -19.89 8.20
C ARG A 119 5.53 -19.55 9.63
N GLN A 120 4.59 -19.35 10.53
CA GLN A 120 4.81 -19.06 11.96
C GLN A 120 5.75 -17.86 12.20
N ARG A 121 5.53 -16.76 11.47
CA ARG A 121 6.38 -15.56 11.54
C ARG A 121 5.58 -14.27 11.40
N LYS A 122 6.14 -13.17 11.90
CA LYS A 122 5.57 -11.83 11.71
C LYS A 122 5.99 -11.24 10.36
N ILE A 123 5.12 -10.41 9.80
CA ILE A 123 5.27 -9.82 8.47
C ILE A 123 4.99 -8.32 8.51
N TRP A 124 5.76 -7.56 7.73
CA TRP A 124 5.58 -6.14 7.47
C TRP A 124 4.40 -5.89 6.51
N PHE A 125 3.19 -6.18 6.97
CA PHE A 125 1.96 -6.07 6.18
C PHE A 125 1.26 -4.74 6.45
N ASN A 126 1.79 -3.68 5.88
CA ASN A 126 1.22 -2.33 5.97
C ASN A 126 1.62 -1.51 4.73
N SER A 127 1.08 -0.30 4.61
CA SER A 127 1.45 0.65 3.55
C SER A 127 2.07 1.92 4.10
N MET A 128 2.78 1.82 5.23
CA MET A 128 3.38 2.97 5.90
C MET A 128 4.34 3.74 4.97
N ALA A 129 5.31 3.05 4.37
CA ALA A 129 6.23 3.67 3.42
C ALA A 129 5.50 4.23 2.19
N ALA A 130 4.59 3.43 1.59
CA ALA A 130 3.84 3.83 0.40
C ALA A 130 2.97 5.08 0.63
N ALA A 131 2.32 5.20 1.79
CA ALA A 131 1.53 6.38 2.13
C ALA A 131 2.43 7.58 2.43
N TYR A 132 3.43 7.39 3.30
CA TYR A 132 4.28 8.47 3.77
C TYR A 132 5.18 9.09 2.70
N THR A 133 5.49 8.36 1.62
CA THR A 133 6.33 8.87 0.52
C THR A 133 5.61 9.03 -0.80
N GLY A 134 4.40 8.48 -0.94
CA GLY A 134 3.75 8.35 -2.25
C GLY A 134 2.31 8.81 -2.31
N TRP A 135 1.65 9.08 -1.17
CA TRP A 135 0.30 9.65 -1.16
C TRP A 135 0.39 11.18 -1.19
N GLU A 136 0.96 11.67 -2.28
CA GLU A 136 1.19 13.09 -2.53
C GLU A 136 0.43 13.51 -3.79
N ASP A 137 -0.45 14.48 -3.64
CA ASP A 137 -1.04 15.24 -4.74
C ASP A 137 -1.59 16.57 -4.21
N ALA A 138 -2.29 17.34 -5.05
CA ALA A 138 -2.85 18.63 -4.66
C ALA A 138 -3.79 18.58 -3.43
N ARG A 139 -4.33 17.39 -3.07
CA ARG A 139 -5.26 17.20 -1.94
C ARG A 139 -4.61 16.49 -0.75
N ASN A 140 -3.45 15.88 -0.92
CA ASN A 140 -2.85 14.98 0.06
C ASN A 140 -1.41 15.37 0.37
N ASP A 141 -1.15 15.65 1.65
CA ASP A 141 0.20 15.77 2.21
C ASP A 141 0.65 14.37 2.68
N PRO A 142 1.68 13.78 2.07
CA PRO A 142 2.10 12.42 2.38
C PRO A 142 2.56 12.26 3.84
N LYS A 143 3.07 13.32 4.49
CA LYS A 143 3.48 13.28 5.90
C LYS A 143 2.31 13.17 6.88
N LYS A 144 1.10 13.51 6.42
CA LYS A 144 -0.16 13.39 7.18
C LYS A 144 -1.02 12.21 6.72
N ALA A 145 -0.63 11.54 5.64
CA ALA A 145 -1.36 10.43 5.06
C ALA A 145 -1.35 9.18 5.95
N VAL A 146 -0.37 9.05 6.83
CA VAL A 146 -0.27 7.95 7.79
C VAL A 146 0.34 8.41 9.11
N THR A 147 -0.27 8.00 10.21
CA THR A 147 0.14 8.29 11.59
C THR A 147 0.14 6.99 12.41
N PHE A 148 0.71 7.03 13.62
CA PHE A 148 0.44 5.98 14.60
C PHE A 148 -1.06 5.88 14.89
N GLY A 149 -1.50 4.73 15.41
CA GLY A 149 -2.92 4.52 15.69
C GLY A 149 -3.52 5.41 16.80
N ASP A 150 -2.67 6.11 17.56
CA ASP A 150 -3.09 7.16 18.49
C ASP A 150 -3.19 8.55 17.84
N GLY A 151 -2.92 8.66 16.54
CA GLY A 151 -2.92 9.90 15.77
C GLY A 151 -1.60 10.67 15.78
N SER A 152 -0.60 10.25 16.57
CA SER A 152 0.70 10.93 16.61
C SER A 152 1.53 10.68 15.34
N ALA A 153 2.35 11.66 14.97
CA ALA A 153 3.14 11.61 13.75
C ALA A 153 4.22 10.52 13.79
N LEU A 154 4.49 9.91 12.64
CA LEU A 154 5.59 8.97 12.48
C LEU A 154 6.94 9.71 12.35
N PRO A 155 8.03 9.23 12.97
CA PRO A 155 9.34 9.86 12.86
C PRO A 155 9.90 9.70 11.44
N ALA A 156 10.12 10.81 10.74
CA ALA A 156 10.43 10.82 9.31
C ALA A 156 11.68 9.99 8.99
N GLU A 157 12.73 10.13 9.78
CA GLU A 157 14.00 9.43 9.62
C GLU A 157 13.84 7.90 9.66
N ILE A 158 12.98 7.38 10.54
CA ILE A 158 12.71 5.94 10.64
C ILE A 158 11.96 5.45 9.40
N ILE A 159 11.02 6.24 8.88
CA ILE A 159 10.29 5.89 7.65
C ILE A 159 11.23 5.85 6.44
N HIS A 160 12.13 6.82 6.31
CA HIS A 160 13.11 6.84 5.22
C HIS A 160 14.10 5.69 5.33
N ASP A 161 14.50 5.30 6.53
CA ASP A 161 15.35 4.11 6.72
C ASP A 161 14.60 2.80 6.44
N CYS A 162 13.29 2.74 6.69
CA CYS A 162 12.43 1.64 6.23
C CYS A 162 12.43 1.54 4.70
N VAL A 163 12.31 2.66 3.98
CA VAL A 163 12.41 2.71 2.51
C VAL A 163 13.76 2.18 2.02
N LYS A 164 14.87 2.54 2.69
CA LYS A 164 16.20 2.01 2.35
C LYS A 164 16.29 0.49 2.56
N ILE A 165 15.71 -0.03 3.64
CA ILE A 165 15.64 -1.49 3.87
C ILE A 165 14.82 -2.17 2.77
N LEU A 166 13.66 -1.62 2.41
CA LEU A 166 12.82 -2.14 1.32
C LEU A 166 13.59 -2.21 0.00
N GLU A 167 14.32 -1.15 -0.36
CA GLU A 167 15.10 -1.10 -1.60
C GLU A 167 16.27 -2.11 -1.57
N ALA A 168 17.03 -2.15 -0.48
CA ALA A 168 18.21 -3.01 -0.35
C ALA A 168 17.88 -4.51 -0.39
N GLU A 169 16.72 -4.90 0.13
CA GLU A 169 16.27 -6.29 0.17
C GLU A 169 15.40 -6.68 -1.06
N SER A 170 15.17 -5.73 -1.98
CA SER A 170 14.33 -5.99 -3.14
C SER A 170 15.06 -6.75 -4.24
N VAL A 171 14.31 -7.63 -4.91
CA VAL A 171 14.76 -8.32 -6.13
C VAL A 171 13.92 -7.79 -7.29
N ALA A 172 14.58 -7.16 -8.25
CA ALA A 172 13.97 -6.61 -9.46
C ALA A 172 14.39 -7.45 -10.67
N VAL A 173 13.63 -8.50 -10.97
CA VAL A 173 13.87 -9.32 -12.16
C VAL A 173 13.36 -8.57 -13.40
N PRO A 174 14.20 -8.39 -14.45
CA PRO A 174 13.75 -7.81 -15.71
C PRO A 174 12.68 -8.68 -16.35
N TRP A 175 11.55 -8.08 -16.70
CA TRP A 175 10.44 -8.77 -17.35
C TRP A 175 10.83 -9.27 -18.75
N LYS A 176 10.45 -10.50 -19.08
CA LYS A 176 10.41 -11.03 -20.44
C LYS A 176 8.99 -11.41 -20.83
N ARG A 177 8.68 -11.28 -22.11
CA ARG A 177 7.37 -11.65 -22.66
C ARG A 177 7.13 -13.13 -22.41
N GLY A 178 5.97 -13.46 -21.86
CA GLY A 178 5.64 -14.83 -21.49
C GLY A 178 5.88 -15.15 -20.02
N ASP A 179 6.67 -14.35 -19.30
CA ASP A 179 6.92 -14.57 -17.88
C ASP A 179 5.63 -14.49 -17.07
N VAL A 180 5.49 -15.43 -16.14
CA VAL A 180 4.44 -15.44 -15.12
C VAL A 180 5.11 -15.47 -13.75
N LEU A 181 4.84 -14.46 -12.94
CA LEU A 181 5.30 -14.36 -11.56
C LEU A 181 4.13 -14.67 -10.62
N LEU A 182 4.27 -15.71 -9.80
CA LEU A 182 3.36 -16.00 -8.69
C LEU A 182 3.93 -15.40 -7.40
N ILE A 183 3.11 -14.62 -6.70
CA ILE A 183 3.42 -14.02 -5.42
C ILE A 183 2.47 -14.56 -4.35
N ASP A 184 3.03 -15.00 -3.22
CA ASP A 184 2.30 -15.12 -1.96
C ASP A 184 2.20 -13.75 -1.29
N ASN A 185 0.99 -13.21 -1.22
CA ASN A 185 0.75 -11.81 -0.84
C ASN A 185 0.94 -11.57 0.67
N LEU A 186 0.94 -12.62 1.50
CA LEU A 186 1.32 -12.50 2.91
C LEU A 186 2.83 -12.34 3.06
N ALA A 187 3.61 -12.99 2.20
CA ALA A 187 5.06 -13.05 2.35
C ALA A 187 5.81 -11.95 1.59
N VAL A 188 5.20 -11.31 0.60
CA VAL A 188 5.90 -10.45 -0.37
C VAL A 188 5.20 -9.11 -0.54
N LEU A 189 5.97 -8.02 -0.46
CA LEU A 189 5.57 -6.71 -0.97
C LEU A 189 6.07 -6.56 -2.40
N HIS A 190 5.36 -5.80 -3.23
CA HIS A 190 5.74 -5.52 -4.60
C HIS A 190 5.65 -4.03 -4.91
N SER A 191 6.48 -3.56 -5.83
CA SER A 191 6.49 -2.19 -6.32
C SER A 191 6.62 -2.16 -7.85
N ARG A 192 6.91 -1.00 -8.43
CA ARG A 192 7.16 -0.86 -9.86
C ARG A 192 8.23 0.19 -10.10
N ARG A 193 9.24 -0.14 -10.91
CA ARG A 193 10.22 0.85 -11.36
C ARG A 193 9.61 1.79 -12.43
N PRO A 194 10.13 3.03 -12.57
CA PRO A 194 9.87 3.86 -13.74
C PRO A 194 10.19 3.10 -15.04
N PHE A 195 9.53 3.48 -16.14
CA PHE A 195 9.71 2.80 -17.42
C PHE A 195 9.38 3.70 -18.59
N ASN A 196 9.91 3.33 -19.77
CA ASN A 196 9.50 3.90 -21.04
C ASN A 196 8.55 2.92 -21.74
N PRO A 197 7.39 3.38 -22.26
CA PRO A 197 6.49 2.53 -23.02
C PRO A 197 7.15 2.01 -24.32
N PRO A 198 6.65 0.92 -24.92
CA PRO A 198 5.48 0.14 -24.50
C PRO A 198 5.77 -0.69 -23.24
N ARG A 199 4.73 -1.06 -22.49
CA ARG A 199 4.78 -2.02 -21.36
C ARG A 199 3.36 -2.52 -21.07
N ARG A 200 3.15 -3.84 -21.05
CA ARG A 200 1.86 -4.42 -20.65
C ARG A 200 2.09 -5.63 -19.74
N VAL A 201 1.75 -5.45 -18.47
CA VAL A 201 1.75 -6.51 -17.46
C VAL A 201 0.32 -6.69 -16.97
N LEU A 202 -0.22 -7.89 -17.11
CA LEU A 202 -1.54 -8.27 -16.61
C LEU A 202 -1.42 -8.82 -15.19
N ALA A 203 -2.54 -8.86 -14.45
CA ALA A 203 -2.58 -9.41 -13.09
C ALA A 203 -3.84 -10.23 -12.84
N SER A 204 -3.75 -11.19 -11.91
CA SER A 204 -4.89 -11.94 -11.36
C SER A 204 -4.75 -12.04 -9.85
N LEU A 205 -5.88 -11.97 -9.13
CA LEU A 205 -5.94 -11.98 -7.67
C LEU A 205 -6.64 -13.24 -7.19
N CYS A 206 -6.04 -13.94 -6.23
CA CYS A 206 -6.62 -15.13 -5.62
C CYS A 206 -7.30 -14.77 -4.30
N LYS A 207 -8.42 -15.43 -3.99
CA LYS A 207 -9.01 -15.41 -2.65
C LYS A 207 -8.00 -15.90 -1.60
#